data_AF-A0A5E4IQU5-F1
#
_entry.id   AF-A0A5E4IQU5-F1
#
_cell.length_a   1.000
_cell.length_b   1.000
_cell.length_c   1.000
_cell.angle_alpha   90.00
_cell.angle_beta   90.00
_cell.angle_gamma   90.00
#
_symmetry.space_group_name_H-M   'P 1'
#
loop_
_entity.id
_entity.type
_entity.pdbx_description
1 polymer ?
#
loop_
_entity_poly.entity_id
_entity_poly.type
_entity_poly.pdbx_seq_one_letter_code
_entity_poly.pdbx_strand_id
1 'polypeptide(L)'
;MVSDRKLKNTAALSDSARIESDINQFYENVKLVKQTKENAHVLDLASRYCEDTKYFLGKKDYVTAFGAINYAHGLLDTLRFLKEKGGKK
;
A
#
# COMPACT_ATOMS: atom_id res chain seq x y z
N MET A 1 1.53 1.29 42.31
CA MET A 1 0.40 1.28 41.34
C MET A 1 0.77 2.05 40.08
N VAL A 2 1.58 1.44 39.22
CA VAL A 2 1.80 1.88 37.82
C VAL A 2 0.96 0.92 36.96
N SER A 3 -0.36 0.96 37.10
CA SER A 3 -1.26 1.62 36.14
C SER A 3 -0.99 1.18 34.70
N ASP A 4 -1.45 -0.04 34.40
CA ASP A 4 -2.30 -0.36 33.23
C ASP A 4 -1.81 0.06 31.83
N ARG A 5 -0.49 0.10 31.58
CA ARG A 5 0.07 0.42 30.25
C ARG A 5 0.48 -0.79 29.40
N LYS A 6 0.09 -2.01 29.77
CA LYS A 6 0.39 -3.24 29.01
C LYS A 6 -0.84 -4.11 28.69
N LEU A 7 -2.02 -3.50 28.58
CA LEU A 7 -3.22 -4.13 28.05
C LEU A 7 -3.75 -3.34 26.85
N LYS A 8 -2.91 -3.13 25.83
CA LYS A 8 -3.42 -2.78 24.49
C LYS A 8 -3.59 -4.06 23.69
N ASN A 9 -4.70 -4.72 24.01
CA ASN A 9 -5.65 -5.27 23.06
C ASN A 9 -5.03 -5.75 21.73
N THR A 10 -4.53 -7.00 21.71
CA THR A 10 -4.42 -7.81 20.49
C THR A 10 -5.82 -8.21 20.01
N ALA A 11 -6.69 -7.23 19.77
CA ALA A 11 -7.86 -7.47 18.93
C ALA A 11 -7.31 -7.74 17.53
N ALA A 12 -7.66 -8.89 16.95
CA ALA A 12 -7.41 -9.14 15.53
C ALA A 12 -7.83 -7.87 14.78
N LEU A 13 -6.87 -7.23 14.07
CA LEU A 13 -7.22 -6.10 13.21
C LEU A 13 -8.33 -6.58 12.30
N SER A 14 -9.44 -5.85 12.23
CA SER A 14 -10.46 -6.15 11.23
C SER A 14 -9.83 -6.10 9.85
N ASP A 15 -10.32 -6.91 8.92
CA ASP A 15 -9.82 -6.93 7.54
C ASP A 15 -9.79 -5.51 6.94
N SER A 16 -10.78 -4.68 7.29
CA SER A 16 -10.82 -3.26 6.92
C SER A 16 -9.65 -2.45 7.49
N ALA A 17 -9.31 -2.61 8.78
CA ALA A 17 -8.23 -1.89 9.43
C ALA A 17 -6.86 -2.26 8.84
N ARG A 18 -6.71 -3.52 8.40
CA ARG A 18 -5.51 -3.94 7.68
C ARG A 18 -5.40 -3.25 6.32
N ILE A 19 -6.48 -3.25 5.53
CA ILE A 19 -6.51 -2.62 4.20
C ILE A 19 -6.29 -1.11 4.30
N GLU A 20 -6.89 -0.43 5.29
CA GLU A 20 -6.66 1.00 5.54
C GLU A 20 -5.19 1.31 5.86
N SER A 21 -4.55 0.44 6.65
CA SER A 21 -3.11 0.53 6.91
C SER A 21 -2.29 0.38 5.62
N ASP A 22 -2.64 -0.58 4.76
CA ASP A 22 -1.95 -0.83 3.49
C ASP A 22 -2.13 0.32 2.48
N ILE A 23 -3.29 1.00 2.47
CA ILE A 23 -3.52 2.24 1.70
C ILE A 23 -2.60 3.37 2.19
N ASN A 24 -2.51 3.57 3.51
CA ASN A 24 -1.62 4.59 4.08
C ASN A 24 -0.15 4.32 3.74
N GLN A 25 0.26 3.05 3.83
CA GLN A 25 1.60 2.63 3.43
C GLN A 25 1.85 2.87 1.94
N PHE A 26 0.87 2.65 1.06
CA PHE A 26 1.00 2.93 -0.36
C PHE A 26 1.31 4.42 -0.61
N TYR A 27 0.60 5.34 0.05
CA TYR A 27 0.84 6.77 -0.10
C TYR A 27 2.21 7.22 0.40
N GLU A 28 2.67 6.69 1.54
CA GLU A 28 4.04 6.96 1.98
C GLU A 28 5.06 6.37 1.01
N ASN A 29 4.76 5.21 0.46
CA ASN A 29 5.68 4.52 -0.41
C ASN A 29 5.86 5.17 -1.78
N VAL A 30 4.78 5.70 -2.36
CA VAL A 30 4.79 6.42 -3.64
C VAL A 30 5.73 7.62 -3.60
N LYS A 31 5.78 8.35 -2.48
CA LYS A 31 6.66 9.52 -2.30
C LYS A 31 8.15 9.18 -2.44
N LEU A 32 8.53 7.92 -2.21
CA LEU A 32 9.91 7.46 -2.30
C LEU A 32 10.33 7.11 -3.74
N VAL A 33 9.38 7.05 -4.68
CA VAL A 33 9.64 6.74 -6.08
C VAL A 33 9.66 8.03 -6.89
N LYS A 34 10.79 8.29 -7.55
CA LYS A 34 10.90 9.40 -8.50
C LYS A 34 10.16 9.04 -9.79
N GLN A 35 9.16 9.83 -10.16
CA GLN A 35 8.51 9.70 -11.45
C GLN A 35 9.46 10.12 -12.58
N THR A 36 9.53 9.28 -13.62
CA THR A 36 10.23 9.51 -14.88
C THR A 36 9.25 9.26 -16.03
N LYS A 37 9.64 9.56 -17.28
CA LYS A 37 8.77 9.30 -18.44
C LYS A 37 8.52 7.80 -18.63
N GLU A 38 9.52 6.99 -18.31
CA GLU A 38 9.52 5.54 -18.49
C GLU A 38 8.60 4.84 -17.47
N ASN A 39 8.53 5.34 -16.23
CA ASN A 39 7.73 4.72 -15.17
C ASN A 39 6.37 5.41 -14.90
N ALA A 40 6.08 6.54 -15.55
CA ALA A 40 4.86 7.31 -15.32
C ALA A 40 3.58 6.46 -15.46
N HIS A 41 3.53 5.60 -16.47
CA HIS A 41 2.38 4.72 -16.71
C HIS A 41 2.20 3.67 -15.60
N VAL A 42 3.30 3.15 -15.03
CA VAL A 42 3.25 2.19 -13.91
C VAL A 42 2.81 2.88 -12.63
N LEU A 43 3.30 4.09 -12.37
CA LEU A 43 2.89 4.90 -11.20
C LEU A 43 1.41 5.30 -11.27
N ASP A 44 0.93 5.68 -12.45
CA ASP A 44 -0.49 5.95 -12.69
C ASP A 44 -1.33 4.70 -12.42
N LEU A 45 -0.93 3.56 -12.99
CA LEU A 45 -1.65 2.29 -12.79
C LEU A 45 -1.68 1.87 -11.32
N ALA A 46 -0.55 1.96 -10.61
CA ALA A 46 -0.50 1.66 -9.18
C ALA A 46 -1.44 2.58 -8.37
N SER A 47 -1.50 3.87 -8.72
CA SER A 47 -2.39 4.84 -8.07
C SER A 47 -3.86 4.51 -8.32
N ARG A 48 -4.22 4.13 -9.56
CA ARG A 48 -5.57 3.69 -9.91
C ARG A 48 -6.02 2.47 -9.12
N TYR A 49 -5.14 1.48 -8.96
CA TYR A 49 -5.45 0.31 -8.12
C TYR A 49 -5.61 0.66 -6.64
N CYS A 50 -4.90 1.66 -6.12
CA CYS A 50 -5.14 2.17 -4.76
C CYS A 50 -6.52 2.84 -4.63
N GLU A 51 -6.97 3.59 -5.65
CA GLU A 51 -8.34 4.13 -5.67
C GLU A 51 -9.40 3.03 -5.81
N ASP A 52 -9.14 1.99 -6.60
CA ASP A 52 -10.00 0.80 -6.68
C ASP A 52 -10.12 0.10 -5.32
N THR A 53 -9.02 -0.01 -4.56
CA THR A 53 -9.05 -0.51 -3.17
C THR A 53 -10.05 0.26 -2.32
N LYS A 54 -10.02 1.60 -2.34
CA LYS A 54 -10.97 2.42 -1.57
C LYS A 54 -12.40 2.18 -2.00
N TYR A 55 -12.64 2.05 -3.31
CA TYR A 55 -13.95 1.75 -3.86
C TYR A 55 -14.51 0.42 -3.35
N PHE A 56 -13.72 -0.67 -3.42
CA PHE A 56 -14.13 -1.99 -2.95
C PHE A 56 -14.24 -2.05 -1.42
N LEU A 57 -13.36 -1.35 -0.69
CA LEU A 57 -13.44 -1.23 0.76
C LEU A 57 -14.74 -0.55 1.20
N GLY A 58 -15.15 0.53 0.54
CA GLY A 58 -16.43 1.21 0.80
C GLY A 58 -17.65 0.32 0.54
N LYS A 59 -17.53 -0.67 -0.36
CA LYS A 59 -18.54 -1.70 -0.62
C LYS A 59 -18.49 -2.90 0.33
N LYS A 60 -17.53 -2.94 1.26
CA LYS A 60 -17.23 -4.08 2.14
C LYS A 60 -16.81 -5.35 1.36
N ASP A 61 -16.34 -5.19 0.13
CA ASP A 61 -15.72 -6.26 -0.64
C ASP A 61 -14.22 -6.34 -0.29
N TYR A 62 -13.93 -6.95 0.86
CA TYR A 62 -12.58 -6.98 1.41
C TYR A 62 -11.61 -7.83 0.60
N VAL A 63 -12.08 -8.90 -0.06
CA VAL A 63 -11.22 -9.77 -0.89
C VAL A 63 -10.74 -9.01 -2.12
N THR A 64 -11.65 -8.33 -2.83
CA THR A 64 -11.28 -7.54 -4.00
C THR A 64 -10.44 -6.34 -3.60
N ALA A 65 -10.78 -5.65 -2.51
CA ALA A 65 -9.99 -4.54 -1.99
C ALA A 65 -8.55 -4.97 -1.63
N PHE A 66 -8.40 -6.10 -0.93
CA PHE A 66 -7.10 -6.66 -0.58
C PHE A 66 -6.28 -7.08 -1.81
N GLY A 67 -6.93 -7.66 -2.82
CA GLY A 67 -6.28 -7.96 -4.10
C GLY A 67 -5.78 -6.70 -4.81
N ALA A 68 -6.60 -5.66 -4.88
CA ALA A 68 -6.25 -4.40 -5.53
C ALA A 68 -5.07 -3.70 -4.85
N ILE A 69 -5.02 -3.65 -3.52
CA ILE A 69 -3.94 -2.96 -2.80
C ILE A 69 -2.60 -3.72 -2.92
N ASN A 70 -2.65 -5.05 -2.91
CA ASN A 70 -1.45 -5.87 -3.12
C ASN A 70 -0.90 -5.70 -4.54
N TYR A 71 -1.77 -5.58 -5.54
CA TYR A 71 -1.35 -5.29 -6.91
C TYR A 71 -0.70 -3.90 -7.03
N ALA A 72 -1.28 -2.88 -6.38
CA ALA A 72 -0.71 -1.53 -6.32
C ALA A 72 0.69 -1.53 -5.69
N HIS A 73 0.88 -2.22 -4.56
CA HIS A 73 2.19 -2.36 -3.92
C HIS A 73 3.18 -3.14 -4.79
N GLY A 74 2.77 -4.23 -5.44
CA GLY A 74 3.64 -5.01 -6.32
C GLY A 74 4.19 -4.19 -7.51
N LEU A 75 3.34 -3.37 -8.13
CA LEU A 75 3.77 -2.43 -9.16
C LEU A 75 4.79 -1.41 -8.61
N LEU A 76 4.52 -0.86 -7.43
CA LEU A 76 5.37 0.14 -6.81
C LEU A 76 6.73 -0.41 -6.37
N ASP A 77 6.76 -1.62 -5.80
CA ASP A 77 7.97 -2.31 -5.38
C ASP A 77 8.86 -2.66 -6.58
N THR A 78 8.25 -3.01 -7.72
CA THR A 78 9.01 -3.22 -8.97
C THR A 78 9.78 -1.96 -9.35
N LEU A 79 9.19 -0.77 -9.22
CA LEU A 79 9.88 0.50 -9.51
C LEU A 79 11.01 0.80 -8.52
N ARG A 80 10.88 0.37 -7.27
CA ARG A 80 11.92 0.53 -6.24
C ARG A 80 13.13 -0.38 -6.51
N PHE A 81 12.90 -1.64 -6.85
CA PHE A 81 13.98 -2.59 -7.14
C PHE A 81 14.78 -2.22 -8.40
N LEU A 82 14.14 -1.63 -9.41
CA LEU A 82 14.84 -1.17 -10.61
C LEU A 82 15.84 -0.04 -10.32
N LYS A 83 15.57 0.81 -9.32
CA LYS A 83 16.50 1.86 -8.88
C LYS A 83 17.78 1.27 -8.28
N GLU A 84 17.67 0.16 -7.54
CA GLU A 84 18.82 -0.48 -6.87
C GLU A 84 19.78 -1.15 -7.85
N LYS A 85 19.28 -1.68 -8.98
CA LYS A 85 20.13 -2.30 -10.01
C LYS A 85 20.79 -1.30 -10.96
N GLY A 86 20.29 -0.07 -11.05
CA GLY A 86 20.85 0.99 -11.90
C GLY A 86 22.04 1.76 -11.30
N GLY A 87 22.33 1.57 -10.00
CA GLY A 87 23.41 2.26 -9.29
C GLY A 87 24.78 1.55 -9.28
N LYS A 88 24.91 0.42 -9.97
CA LYS A 88 26.18 -0.27 -10.21
C LYS A 88 26.52 -0.22 -11.70
N LYS A 89 27.00 0.93 -12.17
CA LYS A 89 27.79 1.03 -13.40
C LYS A 89 28.97 1.93 -13.14
#